data_AF-A0A1F6V2N0-F1
#
_entry.id   AF-A0A1F6V2N0-F1
#
_cell.length_a   1.000
_cell.length_b   1.000
_cell.length_c   1.000
_cell.angle_alpha   90.00
_cell.angle_beta   90.00
_cell.angle_gamma   90.00
#
_symmetry.space_group_name_H-M   'P 1'
#
loop_
_entity.id
_entity.type
_entity.pdbx_description
1 polymer ?
#
loop_
_entity_poly.entity_id
_entity_poly.type
_entity_poly.pdbx_seq_one_letter_code
_entity_poly.pdbx_strand_id
1 'polypeptide(L)'
;MFTYLLQVIQDFERTHGHRPQVICLNPSHMQQFMEECPDLFAQETAMPLGFRILVLPESELPHPKAMWLPPRKHKTRRALPEKEVELIPWESRKQIRTDG
;
A
#
# COMPACT_ATOMS: atom_id res chain seq x y z
N MET A 1 -1.86 -8.60 -19.77
CA MET A 1 -1.90 -7.72 -18.59
C MET A 1 -0.65 -6.85 -18.48
N PHE A 2 0.54 -7.43 -18.51
CA PHE A 2 1.81 -6.71 -18.36
C PHE A 2 1.98 -5.56 -19.37
N THR A 3 1.71 -5.82 -20.66
CA THR A 3 1.73 -4.78 -21.71
C THR A 3 0.77 -3.62 -21.41
N TYR A 4 -0.40 -3.92 -20.83
CA TYR A 4 -1.38 -2.90 -20.45
C TYR A 4 -0.85 -2.04 -19.29
N LEU A 5 -0.16 -2.64 -18.31
CA LEU A 5 0.51 -1.87 -17.25
C LEU A 5 1.62 -0.98 -17.79
N LEU A 6 2.42 -1.48 -18.74
CA LEU A 6 3.45 -0.67 -19.39
C LEU A 6 2.84 0.53 -20.14
N GLN A 7 1.70 0.35 -20.81
CA GLN A 7 0.97 1.45 -21.44
C GLN A 7 0.49 2.47 -20.40
N VAL A 8 -0.14 2.03 -19.32
CA VAL A 8 -0.60 2.91 -18.23
C VAL A 8 0.56 3.70 -17.62
N ILE A 9 1.73 3.08 -17.44
CA ILE A 9 2.94 3.74 -16.96
C ILE A 9 3.44 4.78 -17.96
N GLN A 10 3.53 4.42 -19.24
CA GLN A 10 4.00 5.33 -20.29
C GLN A 10 3.08 6.53 -20.47
N ASP A 11 1.77 6.31 -20.43
CA ASP A 11 0.78 7.39 -20.56
C ASP A 11 0.83 8.32 -19.35
N PHE A 12 1.03 7.79 -18.14
CA PHE A 12 1.27 8.60 -16.96
C PHE A 12 2.55 9.45 -17.09
N GLU A 13 3.65 8.83 -17.52
CA GLU A 13 4.94 9.51 -17.69
C GLU A 13 4.86 10.61 -18.75
N ARG A 14 4.19 10.36 -19.88
CA ARG A 14 3.92 11.35 -20.92
C ARG A 14 3.07 12.52 -20.43
N THR A 15 2.07 12.23 -19.59
CA THR A 15 1.12 13.25 -19.11
C THR A 15 1.72 14.12 -18.00
N HIS A 16 2.53 13.53 -17.11
CA HIS A 16 3.02 14.21 -15.91
C HIS A 16 4.52 14.54 -15.92
N GLY A 17 5.27 14.04 -16.90
CA GLY A 17 6.72 14.27 -17.05
C GLY A 17 7.59 13.50 -16.05
N HIS A 18 7.01 12.52 -15.34
CA HIS A 18 7.74 11.68 -14.39
C HIS A 18 7.05 10.32 -14.22
N ARG A 19 7.82 9.31 -13.77
CA ARG A 19 7.29 7.95 -13.57
C ARG A 19 6.34 7.85 -12.38
N PRO A 20 5.30 7.00 -12.47
CA PRO A 20 4.43 6.74 -11.34
C PRO A 20 5.17 5.99 -10.24
N GLN A 21 4.78 6.25 -8.99
CA GLN A 21 5.33 5.54 -7.83
C GLN A 21 4.45 4.35 -7.42
N VAL A 22 3.17 4.39 -7.80
CA VAL A 22 2.17 3.38 -7.46
C VAL A 22 1.35 3.02 -8.69
N ILE A 23 1.11 1.72 -8.85
CA ILE A 23 0.15 1.15 -9.79
C ILE A 23 -0.95 0.47 -8.98
N CYS A 24 -2.18 0.93 -9.16
CA CYS A 24 -3.35 0.31 -8.56
C CYS A 24 -3.88 -0.79 -9.48
N LEU A 25 -4.15 -1.96 -8.91
CA LEU A 25 -4.74 -3.12 -9.57
C LEU A 25 -5.92 -3.63 -8.77
N ASN A 26 -6.82 -4.36 -9.43
CA ASN A 26 -7.80 -5.17 -8.72
C ASN A 26 -7.26 -6.61 -8.58
N PRO A 27 -7.90 -7.50 -7.80
CA PRO A 27 -7.41 -8.86 -7.59
C PRO A 27 -7.29 -9.64 -8.90
N SER A 28 -8.26 -9.49 -9.81
CA SER A 28 -8.29 -10.15 -11.12
C SER A 28 -7.08 -9.76 -12.00
N HIS A 29 -6.78 -8.45 -12.09
CA HIS A 29 -5.62 -7.93 -12.81
C HIS A 29 -4.31 -8.33 -12.13
N MET A 30 -4.27 -8.40 -10.80
CA MET A 30 -3.09 -8.86 -10.07
C MET A 30 -2.79 -10.32 -10.38
N GLN A 31 -3.81 -11.18 -10.37
CA GLN A 31 -3.66 -12.59 -10.70
C GLN A 31 -3.13 -12.77 -12.13
N GLN A 32 -3.74 -12.10 -13.11
CA GLN A 32 -3.25 -12.14 -14.49
C GLN A 32 -1.81 -11.66 -14.62
N PHE A 33 -1.43 -10.62 -13.87
CA PHE A 33 -0.07 -10.12 -13.90
C PHE A 33 0.93 -11.12 -13.31
N MET A 34 0.58 -11.82 -12.23
CA MET A 34 1.41 -12.88 -11.65
C MET A 34 1.55 -14.09 -12.57
N GLU A 35 0.48 -14.47 -13.28
CA GLU A 35 0.50 -15.57 -14.24
C GLU A 35 1.38 -15.26 -15.46
N GLU A 36 1.35 -14.01 -15.95
CA GLU A 36 2.15 -13.59 -17.10
C GLU A 36 3.64 -13.37 -16.76
N CYS A 37 3.94 -12.99 -15.52
CA CYS A 37 5.30 -12.65 -15.10
C CYS A 37 5.66 -13.29 -13.74
N PRO A 38 5.66 -14.63 -13.63
CA PRO A 38 5.88 -15.32 -12.36
C PRO A 38 7.24 -15.00 -11.76
N ASP A 39 8.27 -14.79 -12.60
CA ASP A 39 9.64 -14.51 -12.16
C ASP A 39 9.78 -13.17 -11.39
N LEU A 40 8.89 -12.21 -11.65
CA LEU A 40 8.86 -10.94 -10.92
C LEU A 40 8.36 -11.09 -9.49
N PHE A 41 7.63 -12.18 -9.21
CA PHE A 41 7.01 -12.48 -7.92
C PHE A 41 7.66 -13.66 -7.19
N ALA A 42 8.59 -14.37 -7.85
CA ALA A 42 9.40 -15.39 -7.20
C ALA A 42 10.29 -14.75 -6.12
N GLN A 43 10.22 -15.26 -4.88
CA GLN A 43 10.90 -14.67 -3.72
C GLN A 43 12.43 -14.65 -3.86
N GLU A 44 13.00 -15.54 -4.67
CA GLU A 44 14.45 -15.64 -4.88
C GLU A 44 14.98 -14.64 -5.92
N THR A 45 14.10 -14.09 -6.78
CA THR A 45 14.46 -13.20 -7.90
C THR A 45 13.54 -11.98 -7.99
N ALA A 46 12.92 -11.58 -6.87
CA ALA A 46 11.98 -10.47 -6.84
C ALA A 46 12.67 -9.19 -7.34
N MET A 47 12.43 -8.86 -8.61
CA MET A 47 13.08 -7.73 -9.25
C MET A 47 12.36 -6.46 -8.81
N PRO A 48 13.08 -5.41 -8.37
CA PRO A 48 12.45 -4.17 -7.99
C PRO A 48 11.82 -3.52 -9.23
N LEU A 49 10.48 -3.54 -9.30
CA LEU A 49 9.70 -2.99 -10.42
C LEU A 49 9.85 -1.47 -10.60
N GLY A 50 10.42 -0.78 -9.61
CA GLY A 50 10.55 0.68 -9.60
C GLY A 50 9.26 1.41 -9.24
N PHE A 51 8.17 0.69 -9.01
CA PHE A 51 6.90 1.18 -8.50
C PHE A 51 6.30 0.18 -7.50
N ARG A 52 5.38 0.65 -6.67
CA ARG A 52 4.62 -0.18 -5.72
C ARG A 52 3.30 -0.60 -6.35
N ILE A 53 2.80 -1.78 -6.00
CA ILE A 53 1.47 -2.23 -6.41
C ILE A 53 0.51 -2.07 -5.23
N LEU A 54 -0.64 -1.45 -5.47
CA LEU A 54 -1.73 -1.36 -4.51
C LEU A 54 -2.92 -2.16 -5.07
N VAL A 55 -3.38 -3.16 -4.32
CA VAL A 55 -4.56 -3.94 -4.72
C VAL A 55 -5.80 -3.33 -4.06
N LEU A 56 -6.78 -2.94 -4.88
CA LEU A 56 -8.06 -2.37 -4.48
C LEU A 56 -9.22 -3.27 -4.93
N PRO A 57 -10.38 -3.24 -4.26
CA PRO A 57 -11.55 -4.00 -4.70
C PRO A 57 -11.94 -3.65 -6.13
N GLU A 58 -12.41 -4.64 -6.89
CA GLU A 58 -12.83 -4.45 -8.29
C GLU A 58 -13.98 -3.43 -8.43
N SER A 59 -14.84 -3.32 -7.42
CA SER A 59 -15.91 -2.32 -7.36
C SER A 59 -15.40 -0.87 -7.35
N GLU A 60 -14.20 -0.63 -6.84
CA GLU A 60 -13.59 0.70 -6.75
C GLU A 60 -12.61 0.97 -7.91
N LEU A 61 -12.09 -0.10 -8.53
CA LEU A 61 -11.07 -0.03 -9.54
C LEU A 61 -11.37 -0.97 -10.73
N PRO A 62 -12.25 -0.56 -11.66
CA PRO A 62 -12.55 -1.34 -12.87
C PRO A 62 -11.38 -1.39 -13.85
N HIS A 63 -10.48 -0.41 -13.79
CA HIS A 63 -9.30 -0.33 -14.66
C HIS A 63 -8.05 0.03 -13.84
N PRO A 64 -6.87 -0.54 -14.17
CA PRO A 64 -5.60 -0.16 -13.57
C PRO A 64 -5.36 1.35 -13.63
N LYS A 65 -4.76 1.90 -12.58
CA LYS A 65 -4.44 3.32 -12.52
C LYS A 65 -3.03 3.55 -12.00
N ALA A 66 -2.32 4.47 -12.65
CA ALA A 66 -1.05 4.97 -12.17
C ALA A 66 -1.25 6.19 -11.25
N MET A 67 -0.48 6.26 -10.17
CA MET A 67 -0.54 7.36 -9.22
C MET A 67 0.87 7.80 -8.80
N TRP A 68 0.99 9.09 -8.57
CA TRP A 68 2.13 9.67 -7.87
C TRP A 68 1.77 9.86 -6.40
N LEU A 69 2.60 9.32 -5.50
CA LEU A 69 2.46 9.60 -4.09
C LEU A 69 3.16 10.93 -3.80
N PRO A 70 2.46 11.90 -3.16
CA PRO A 70 3.14 13.08 -2.68
C PRO A 70 4.24 12.67 -1.69
N PRO A 71 5.40 13.34 -1.71
CA PRO A 71 6.45 13.07 -0.74
C PRO A 71 5.82 13.16 0.64
N ARG A 72 5.97 12.10 1.45
CA ARG A 72 5.55 12.13 2.84
C ARG A 72 6.19 13.38 3.44
N LYS A 73 5.39 14.38 3.80
CA LYS A 73 5.85 15.43 4.71
C LYS A 73 6.31 14.66 5.93
N HIS A 74 7.63 14.60 6.15
CA HIS A 74 8.16 14.11 7.41
C HIS A 74 7.44 14.94 8.45
N LYS A 75 6.48 14.33 9.18
CA LYS A 75 6.06 14.90 10.44
C LYS A 75 7.33 14.88 11.23
N THR A 76 7.98 16.05 11.33
CA THR A 76 8.95 16.35 12.37
C THR A 76 8.45 15.63 13.59
N ARG A 77 9.26 14.74 14.17
CA ARG A 77 8.95 14.11 15.44
C ARG A 77 8.58 15.25 16.39
N ARG A 78 7.30 15.57 16.54
CA ARG A 78 6.80 16.26 17.72
C ARG A 78 7.18 15.28 18.80
N ALA A 79 8.19 15.65 19.58
CA ALA A 79 8.58 14.91 20.76
C ALA A 79 7.30 14.43 21.44
N LEU A 80 7.06 13.12 21.41
CA LEU A 80 6.11 12.56 22.35
C LEU A 80 6.67 12.95 23.73
N PRO A 81 5.87 13.57 24.60
CA PRO A 81 6.32 13.76 25.97
C PRO A 81 6.72 12.39 26.51
N GLU A 82 7.91 12.28 27.09
CA GLU A 82 8.45 11.08 27.77
C GLU A 82 7.64 10.69 29.02
N LYS A 83 6.34 11.00 29.06
CA LYS A 83 5.45 10.52 30.11
C LYS A 83 4.96 9.13 29.70
N GLU A 84 5.78 8.16 30.09
CA GLU A 84 5.32 7.01 30.89
C GLU A 84 3.99 6.44 30.39
N VAL A 85 4.05 5.66 29.32
CA VAL A 85 3.00 4.70 29.01
C VAL A 85 3.14 3.58 30.05
N GLU A 86 2.56 3.78 31.23
CA GLU A 86 2.34 2.67 32.15
C GLU A 86 1.42 1.67 31.43
N LEU A 87 1.97 0.51 31.13
CA LEU A 87 1.23 -0.64 30.64
C LEU A 87 0.33 -1.12 31.76
N ILE A 88 -0.93 -0.69 31.77
CA ILE A 88 -1.94 -1.24 32.68
C ILE A 88 -2.17 -2.71 32.27
N PRO A 89 -1.89 -3.69 33.14
CA PRO A 89 -2.22 -5.08 32.88
C PRO A 89 -3.73 -5.24 32.76
N TRP A 90 -4.19 -5.99 31.75
CA TRP A 90 -5.60 -6.14 31.38
C TRP A 90 -6.46 -6.91 32.42
N GLU A 91 -5.89 -7.35 33.55
CA GLU A 91 -6.54 -8.22 34.53
C GLU A 91 -7.37 -7.47 35.60
N SER A 92 -7.34 -6.14 35.68
CA SER A 92 -8.07 -5.40 36.74
C SER A 92 -9.55 -5.09 36.43
N ARG A 93 -10.20 -5.81 35.51
CA ARG A 93 -11.62 -5.57 35.17
C ARG A 93 -12.64 -6.32 36.04
N LYS A 94 -12.23 -6.91 37.16
CA LYS A 94 -13.15 -7.48 38.14
C LYS A 94 -12.95 -6.79 39.49
N GLN A 95 -13.69 -5.71 39.74
CA GLN A 95 -14.26 -5.31 41.05
C GLN A 95 -14.62 -3.82 41.04
N ILE A 96 -15.75 -3.44 40.42
CA ILE A 96 -16.62 -2.33 40.87
C ILE A 96 -17.98 -2.63 40.18
N ARG A 97 -19.12 -2.90 40.81
CA ARG A 97 -19.73 -2.39 42.03
C ARG A 97 -20.66 -3.46 42.64
N THR A 98 -20.50 -3.72 43.93
CA THR A 98 -21.63 -3.88 44.85
C THR A 98 -22.03 -2.50 45.39
N ASP A 99 -23.26 -2.43 45.88
CA ASP A 99 -23.93 -1.39 46.66
C ASP A 99 -24.69 -0.25 45.95
N GLY A 100 -25.97 -0.17 46.33
CA GLY A 100 -27.04 0.68 45.85
C GLY A 100 -28.34 -0.11 45.78
#